data_AF-A0A1J5WHD1-F1
#
_entry.id   AF-A0A1J5WHD1-F1
#
_cell.length_a   1.000
_cell.length_b   1.000
_cell.length_c   1.000
_cell.angle_alpha   90.00
_cell.angle_beta   90.00
_cell.angle_gamma   90.00
#
_symmetry.space_group_name_H-M   'P 1'
#
loop_
_entity.id
_entity.type
_entity.pdbx_description
1 polymer ?
#
loop_
_entity_poly.entity_id
_entity_poly.type
_entity_poly.pdbx_seq_one_letter_code
_entity_poly.pdbx_strand_id
1 'polypeptide(L)'
;MFDLAHESFAKHRDSFFLEESGGVFIVSEALLENERDDIQKKKEFLYEQRQEVLEVAKQRVLDDIRQKDLERHGALGIKRDLSGVMCMTCEDESVDRVFLFPICEEAHHYACLECLGSAVENNNLLVCPMCREKGDSFGMDEYRKAIGGNEEGGLMLSALVTQLQTPDSFSLTQDLPNETILLTNHTTVTLSNVEISVKLFLVLLEKTKVTVGGRFSITKHVRNEDCIREHDMAINRPFCLKRNEVVSKLALENIERMPSNSIGCSFEEIDLDNTGLINILPKLGIHEDIDIGYLLLDADKKEHVAAILTQDQLFCVSGVKRITLREYTVGVVTKIRIHEDCGVEHLRLIANKEEHVAAIHIQDQTIFRRAKNIYLGDYSMRILPKMRNNEDNKVESLWLVASKEEHVAEMREQKQTIYVERVKNMELHGYAVSILLKLRIHEDFWARWLWLDADEKEHVAAVLEQGQMICVGKVKRMDLWGYAVCILPKLRNNKDNIIEEFVLSVREEQISKILGEGDSNIEIGRTRLGGFKVPGEVRRKLRCTLFDEEKETTASDGEFVKTVGGEASGMGD
;
A
#
# COMPACT_ATOMS: atom_id res chain seq x y z
N MET A 1 14.67 -1.20 -36.27
CA MET A 1 15.46 0.01 -35.97
C MET A 1 15.66 0.03 -34.46
N PHE A 2 16.90 -0.06 -33.98
CA PHE A 2 17.20 -0.06 -32.54
C PHE A 2 16.80 1.30 -31.97
N ASP A 3 15.85 1.32 -31.04
CA ASP A 3 15.56 2.50 -30.22
C ASP A 3 16.19 2.25 -28.85
N LEU A 4 17.44 2.72 -28.66
CA LEU A 4 18.18 2.55 -27.40
C LEU A 4 17.56 3.33 -26.23
N ALA A 5 16.77 4.36 -26.55
CA ALA A 5 15.86 4.98 -25.59
C ALA A 5 14.80 3.98 -25.07
N HIS A 6 14.57 2.89 -25.81
CA HIS A 6 13.67 1.83 -25.41
C HIS A 6 14.29 0.80 -24.47
N GLU A 7 15.51 0.33 -24.73
CA GLU A 7 16.19 -0.71 -23.92
C GLU A 7 16.92 -0.16 -22.69
N SER A 8 17.45 1.07 -22.75
CA SER A 8 18.08 1.69 -21.58
C SER A 8 17.06 2.01 -20.48
N PHE A 9 17.41 1.68 -19.24
CA PHE A 9 16.56 2.00 -18.11
C PHE A 9 16.79 3.43 -17.62
N ALA A 10 17.95 4.03 -17.92
CA ALA A 10 18.31 5.41 -17.65
C ALA A 10 19.31 5.94 -18.69
N LYS A 11 19.33 7.25 -18.89
CA LYS A 11 20.23 7.97 -19.82
C LYS A 11 20.88 9.13 -19.09
N HIS A 12 22.13 9.45 -19.40
CA HIS A 12 22.80 10.67 -18.97
C HIS A 12 23.71 11.19 -20.07
N ARG A 13 23.42 12.38 -20.60
CA ARG A 13 24.08 12.93 -21.79
C ARG A 13 24.11 11.89 -22.91
N ASP A 14 25.28 11.57 -23.44
CA ASP A 14 25.47 10.59 -24.51
C ASP A 14 25.78 9.20 -23.94
N SER A 15 25.47 8.93 -22.67
CA SER A 15 25.66 7.63 -22.03
C SER A 15 24.33 6.99 -21.66
N PHE A 16 24.25 5.67 -21.83
CA PHE A 16 23.09 4.85 -21.54
C PHE A 16 23.40 3.83 -20.45
N PHE A 17 22.44 3.62 -19.55
CA PHE A 17 22.49 2.61 -18.51
C PHE A 17 21.59 1.43 -18.89
N LEU A 18 22.19 0.25 -18.98
CA LEU A 18 21.49 -1.01 -19.29
C LEU A 18 21.54 -1.92 -18.06
N GLU A 19 20.39 -2.48 -17.69
CA GLU A 19 20.29 -3.39 -16.56
C GLU A 19 20.38 -4.81 -17.07
N GLU A 20 21.29 -5.59 -16.50
CA GLU A 20 21.53 -6.96 -16.90
C GLU A 20 21.53 -7.90 -15.68
N SER A 21 21.41 -9.19 -15.95
CA SER A 21 21.37 -10.20 -14.89
C SER A 21 22.57 -10.11 -13.94
N GLY A 22 23.75 -9.77 -14.45
CA GLY A 22 25.01 -9.69 -13.70
C GLY A 22 25.43 -8.29 -13.20
N GLY A 23 24.72 -7.21 -13.56
CA GLY A 23 25.17 -5.87 -13.20
C GLY A 23 24.49 -4.73 -13.98
N VAL A 24 25.15 -3.58 -14.00
CA VAL A 24 24.73 -2.38 -14.73
C VAL A 24 25.82 -2.02 -15.74
N PHE A 25 25.46 -1.93 -17.01
CA PHE A 25 26.35 -1.45 -18.05
C PHE A 25 26.19 0.05 -18.25
N ILE A 26 27.31 0.73 -18.44
CA ILE A 26 27.38 2.13 -18.88
C ILE A 26 28.03 2.11 -20.25
N VAL A 27 27.30 2.59 -21.27
CA VAL A 27 27.76 2.59 -22.66
C VAL A 27 27.58 3.97 -23.26
N SER A 28 28.60 4.47 -23.97
CA SER A 28 28.51 5.73 -24.72
C SER A 28 27.85 5.53 -26.08
N GLU A 29 27.11 6.53 -26.55
CA GLU A 29 26.44 6.55 -27.85
C GLU A 29 27.44 6.35 -29.00
N ALA A 30 28.61 6.97 -28.90
CA ALA A 30 29.67 6.87 -29.90
C ALA A 30 30.24 5.44 -30.06
N LEU A 31 30.36 4.67 -28.97
CA LEU A 31 30.77 3.26 -29.06
C LEU A 31 29.68 2.40 -29.72
N LEU A 32 28.41 2.69 -29.43
CA LEU A 32 27.29 1.97 -30.02
C LEU A 32 27.14 2.21 -31.51
N GLU A 33 27.39 3.44 -31.98
CA GLU A 33 27.41 3.74 -33.42
C GLU A 33 28.49 2.94 -34.15
N ASN A 34 29.67 2.75 -33.53
CA ASN A 34 30.78 2.02 -34.13
C ASN A 34 30.56 0.51 -34.17
N GLU A 35 29.87 -0.07 -33.16
CA GLU A 35 29.57 -1.51 -33.12
C GLU A 35 28.23 -1.87 -33.79
N ARG A 36 27.48 -0.88 -34.29
CA ARG A 36 26.15 -1.07 -34.90
C ARG A 36 26.14 -2.11 -36.02
N ASP A 37 27.16 -2.08 -36.88
CA ASP A 37 27.29 -3.02 -38.00
C ASP A 37 27.60 -4.44 -37.53
N ASP A 38 28.39 -4.60 -36.46
CA ASP A 38 28.75 -5.91 -35.93
C ASP A 38 27.60 -6.51 -35.09
N ILE A 39 26.86 -5.68 -34.35
CA ILE A 39 25.60 -6.06 -33.69
C ILE A 39 24.56 -6.50 -34.73
N GLN A 40 24.43 -5.78 -35.85
CA GLN A 40 23.50 -6.13 -36.93
C GLN A 40 23.87 -7.47 -37.57
N LYS A 41 25.15 -7.70 -37.92
CA LYS A 41 25.63 -8.99 -38.44
C LYS A 41 25.40 -10.14 -37.45
N LYS A 42 25.59 -9.90 -36.16
CA LYS A 42 25.37 -10.92 -35.13
C LYS A 42 23.89 -11.24 -34.93
N LYS A 43 23.02 -10.24 -35.06
CA LYS A 43 21.56 -10.44 -35.10
C LYS A 43 21.16 -11.30 -36.29
N GLU A 44 21.70 -11.03 -37.48
CA GLU A 44 21.46 -11.86 -38.67
C GLU A 44 21.92 -13.30 -38.44
N PHE A 45 23.11 -13.49 -37.88
CA PHE A 45 23.63 -14.82 -37.54
C PHE A 45 22.75 -15.58 -36.52
N LEU A 46 22.28 -14.92 -35.46
CA LEU A 46 21.36 -15.56 -34.50
C LEU A 46 19.97 -15.79 -35.08
N TYR A 47 19.49 -14.90 -35.95
CA TYR A 47 18.26 -15.11 -36.70
C TYR A 47 18.37 -16.40 -37.51
N GLU A 48 19.48 -16.60 -38.23
CA GLU A 48 19.77 -17.83 -38.97
C GLU A 48 19.86 -19.06 -38.04
N GLN A 49 20.55 -18.99 -36.90
CA GLN A 49 20.62 -20.10 -35.94
C GLN A 49 19.25 -20.47 -35.35
N ARG A 50 18.46 -19.48 -34.95
CA ARG A 50 17.09 -19.71 -34.45
C ARG A 50 16.23 -20.32 -35.54
N GLN A 51 16.39 -19.86 -36.77
CA GLN A 51 15.72 -20.43 -37.93
C GLN A 51 16.09 -21.90 -38.11
N GLU A 52 17.36 -22.28 -38.00
CA GLU A 52 17.80 -23.68 -38.10
C GLU A 52 17.17 -24.57 -37.01
N VAL A 53 17.20 -24.13 -35.74
CA VAL A 53 16.62 -24.88 -34.62
C VAL A 53 15.11 -25.05 -34.78
N LEU A 54 14.42 -23.97 -35.13
CA LEU A 54 12.98 -23.98 -35.30
C LEU A 54 12.56 -24.72 -36.57
N GLU A 55 13.36 -24.74 -37.64
CA GLU A 55 13.04 -25.53 -38.84
C GLU A 55 13.04 -27.02 -38.52
N VAL A 56 13.93 -27.50 -37.64
CA VAL A 56 13.91 -28.88 -37.16
C VAL A 56 12.61 -29.19 -36.40
N ALA A 57 12.19 -28.31 -35.49
CA ALA A 57 10.95 -28.49 -34.73
C ALA A 57 9.72 -28.42 -35.65
N LYS A 58 9.69 -27.49 -36.60
CA LYS A 58 8.63 -27.33 -37.59
C LYS A 58 8.51 -28.56 -38.48
N GLN A 59 9.63 -29.13 -38.92
CA GLN A 59 9.62 -30.32 -39.75
C GLN A 59 9.02 -31.52 -39.00
N ARG A 60 9.34 -31.69 -37.70
CA ARG A 60 8.70 -32.73 -36.86
C ARG A 60 7.18 -32.58 -36.79
N VAL A 61 6.70 -31.37 -36.54
CA VAL A 61 5.24 -31.08 -36.51
C VAL A 61 4.58 -31.44 -37.84
N LEU A 62 5.18 -31.04 -38.95
CA LEU A 62 4.63 -31.32 -40.28
C LEU A 62 4.65 -32.81 -40.62
N ASP A 63 5.68 -33.55 -40.20
CA ASP A 63 5.77 -34.99 -40.42
C ASP A 63 4.78 -35.77 -39.55
N ASP A 64 4.56 -35.36 -38.30
CA ASP A 64 3.53 -35.93 -37.41
C ASP A 64 2.13 -35.73 -38.00
N ILE A 65 1.83 -34.53 -38.53
CA ILE A 65 0.56 -34.25 -39.21
C ILE A 65 0.40 -35.13 -40.44
N ARG A 66 1.44 -35.26 -41.27
CA ARG A 66 1.42 -36.14 -42.45
C ARG A 66 1.17 -37.59 -42.07
N GLN A 67 1.82 -38.08 -41.00
CA GLN A 67 1.62 -39.43 -40.51
C GLN A 67 0.19 -39.66 -40.03
N LYS A 68 -0.36 -38.73 -39.24
CA LYS A 68 -1.78 -38.76 -38.80
C LYS A 68 -2.75 -38.76 -40.00
N ASP A 69 -2.47 -37.96 -41.04
CA ASP A 69 -3.31 -37.87 -42.24
C ASP A 69 -3.24 -39.17 -43.06
N LEU A 70 -2.06 -39.80 -43.18
CA LEU A 70 -1.87 -41.12 -43.81
C LEU A 70 -2.64 -42.23 -43.09
N GLU A 71 -2.62 -42.22 -41.76
CA GLU A 71 -3.36 -43.19 -40.92
C GLU A 71 -4.88 -43.02 -41.04
N ARG A 72 -5.37 -41.78 -41.24
CA ARG A 72 -6.82 -41.49 -41.35
C ARG A 72 -7.40 -41.71 -42.75
N HIS A 73 -6.63 -41.51 -43.81
CA HIS A 73 -7.15 -41.46 -45.19
C HIS A 73 -6.54 -42.50 -46.15
N GLY A 74 -5.59 -43.34 -45.70
CA GLY A 74 -4.88 -44.27 -46.58
C GLY A 74 -3.96 -43.55 -47.59
N ALA A 75 -3.34 -44.31 -48.51
CA ALA A 75 -2.25 -43.85 -49.40
C ALA A 75 -2.62 -42.77 -50.46
N LEU A 76 -3.69 -42.01 -50.28
CA LEU A 76 -3.95 -40.77 -51.02
C LEU A 76 -3.35 -39.61 -50.22
N GLY A 77 -2.04 -39.47 -50.30
CA GLY A 77 -1.29 -38.40 -49.65
C GLY A 77 -1.70 -37.02 -50.18
N ILE A 78 -2.62 -36.36 -49.48
CA ILE A 78 -2.89 -34.94 -49.68
C ILE A 78 -1.74 -34.18 -49.03
N LYS A 79 -0.76 -33.76 -49.84
CA LYS A 79 0.26 -32.81 -49.40
C LYS A 79 -0.46 -31.49 -49.11
N ARG A 80 -0.60 -31.10 -47.84
CA ARG A 80 -1.11 -29.77 -47.49
C ARG A 80 -0.22 -28.74 -48.19
N ASP A 81 -0.82 -27.96 -49.08
CA ASP A 81 -0.14 -26.87 -49.75
C ASP A 81 0.05 -25.75 -48.72
N LEU A 82 1.30 -25.45 -48.39
CA LEU A 82 1.67 -24.37 -47.48
C LEU A 82 1.90 -23.06 -48.24
N SER A 83 1.66 -23.01 -49.55
CA SER A 83 1.69 -21.76 -50.30
C SER A 83 0.54 -20.85 -49.85
N GLY A 84 0.87 -19.63 -49.44
CA GLY A 84 -0.10 -18.64 -48.94
C GLY A 84 -0.35 -18.66 -47.43
N VAL A 85 0.45 -19.39 -46.66
CA VAL A 85 0.42 -19.26 -45.19
C VAL A 85 1.02 -17.90 -44.80
N MET A 86 0.30 -17.15 -43.96
CA MET A 86 0.71 -15.84 -43.47
C MET A 86 1.00 -15.88 -41.98
N CYS A 87 1.85 -14.96 -41.51
CA CYS A 87 1.95 -14.69 -40.08
C CYS A 87 0.59 -14.19 -39.56
N MET A 88 0.06 -14.81 -38.51
CA MET A 88 -1.24 -14.41 -37.95
C MET A 88 -1.24 -13.03 -37.29
N THR A 89 -0.07 -12.46 -37.03
CA THR A 89 0.09 -11.20 -36.30
C THR A 89 0.35 -10.02 -37.24
N CYS A 90 1.26 -10.18 -38.21
CA CYS A 90 1.63 -9.11 -39.14
C CYS A 90 1.07 -9.30 -40.56
N GLU A 91 0.41 -10.42 -40.83
CA GLU A 91 -0.14 -10.78 -42.15
C GLU A 91 0.91 -10.89 -43.28
N ASP A 92 2.21 -10.95 -42.95
CA ASP A 92 3.26 -11.18 -43.95
C ASP A 92 3.17 -12.59 -44.55
N GLU A 93 3.16 -12.65 -45.88
CA GLU A 93 3.13 -13.90 -46.64
C GLU A 93 4.51 -14.58 -46.68
N SER A 94 4.51 -15.91 -46.78
CA SER A 94 5.72 -16.72 -46.93
C SER A 94 6.43 -16.59 -48.29
N VAL A 95 6.13 -15.53 -49.08
CA VAL A 95 6.66 -15.38 -50.44
C VAL A 95 8.11 -14.89 -50.36
N ASP A 96 9.00 -15.88 -50.32
CA ASP A 96 10.45 -15.86 -50.54
C ASP A 96 11.39 -15.28 -49.49
N ARG A 97 10.97 -14.71 -48.34
CA ARG A 97 11.94 -14.29 -47.30
C ARG A 97 11.56 -14.42 -45.83
N VAL A 98 10.31 -14.75 -45.48
CA VAL A 98 9.88 -14.76 -44.06
C VAL A 98 9.71 -16.18 -43.54
N PHE A 99 10.53 -16.56 -42.56
CA PHE A 99 10.37 -17.83 -41.86
C PHE A 99 9.10 -17.82 -41.00
N LEU A 100 8.20 -18.76 -41.26
CA LEU A 100 6.98 -18.98 -40.48
C LEU A 100 7.06 -20.27 -39.68
N PHE A 101 6.69 -20.20 -38.40
CA PHE A 101 6.68 -21.31 -37.45
C PHE A 101 5.26 -21.59 -36.94
N PRO A 102 4.83 -22.87 -36.87
CA PRO A 102 3.50 -23.22 -36.36
C PRO A 102 3.38 -22.90 -34.87
N ILE A 103 2.29 -22.22 -34.49
CA ILE A 103 2.09 -21.83 -33.08
C ILE A 103 1.43 -22.91 -32.20
N CYS A 104 1.02 -24.02 -32.80
CA CYS A 104 0.44 -25.19 -32.12
C CYS A 104 0.86 -26.48 -32.84
N GLU A 105 0.80 -27.63 -32.15
CA GLU A 105 1.20 -28.95 -32.70
C GLU A 105 0.36 -29.41 -33.90
N GLU A 106 -0.86 -28.88 -34.05
CA GLU A 106 -1.74 -29.19 -35.19
C GLU A 106 -1.57 -28.20 -36.36
N ALA A 107 -0.64 -27.24 -36.22
CA ALA A 107 -0.27 -26.23 -37.22
C ALA A 107 -1.45 -25.44 -37.82
N HIS A 108 -2.45 -25.07 -37.00
CA HIS A 108 -3.60 -24.28 -37.45
C HIS A 108 -3.24 -22.85 -37.88
N HIS A 109 -2.25 -22.26 -37.23
CA HIS A 109 -1.78 -20.89 -37.45
C HIS A 109 -0.26 -20.85 -37.34
N TYR A 110 0.34 -19.82 -37.93
CA TYR A 110 1.78 -19.62 -37.96
C TYR A 110 2.13 -18.19 -37.55
N ALA A 111 3.32 -18.01 -37.01
CA ALA A 111 3.89 -16.71 -36.70
C ALA A 111 5.31 -16.61 -37.27
N CYS A 112 5.71 -15.41 -37.70
CA CYS A 112 7.09 -15.16 -38.08
C CYS A 112 7.99 -15.04 -36.85
N LEU A 113 9.31 -15.20 -37.04
CA LEU A 113 10.27 -15.08 -35.94
C LEU A 113 10.20 -13.71 -35.24
N GLU A 114 9.97 -12.64 -36.00
CA GLU A 114 9.87 -11.28 -35.44
C GLU A 114 8.66 -11.14 -34.51
N CYS A 115 7.51 -11.70 -34.89
CA CYS A 115 6.30 -11.66 -34.07
C CYS A 115 6.41 -12.58 -32.84
N LEU A 116 7.08 -13.73 -32.96
CA LEU A 116 7.38 -14.60 -31.82
C LEU A 116 8.34 -13.92 -30.84
N GLY A 117 9.40 -13.28 -31.34
CA GLY A 117 10.32 -12.48 -30.54
C GLY A 117 9.62 -11.32 -29.82
N SER A 118 8.86 -10.51 -30.56
CA SER A 118 8.09 -9.39 -30.02
C SER A 118 7.12 -9.83 -28.93
N ALA A 119 6.51 -11.02 -29.06
CA ALA A 119 5.63 -11.56 -28.04
C ALA A 119 6.39 -11.91 -26.75
N VAL A 120 7.57 -12.51 -26.85
CA VAL A 120 8.42 -12.81 -25.69
C VAL A 120 8.90 -11.52 -25.01
N GLU A 121 9.40 -10.54 -25.76
CA GLU A 121 9.90 -9.25 -25.24
C GLU A 121 8.82 -8.49 -24.43
N ASN A 122 7.59 -8.50 -24.92
CA ASN A 122 6.46 -7.81 -24.28
C ASN A 122 5.75 -8.66 -23.21
N ASN A 123 6.30 -9.83 -22.86
CA ASN A 123 5.70 -10.80 -21.95
C ASN A 123 4.25 -11.20 -22.36
N ASN A 124 4.00 -11.22 -23.67
CA ASN A 124 2.74 -11.59 -24.29
C ASN A 124 2.77 -13.06 -24.73
N LEU A 125 1.59 -13.69 -24.78
CA LEU A 125 1.44 -15.08 -25.23
C LEU A 125 0.72 -15.13 -26.58
N LEU A 126 1.41 -15.60 -27.62
CA LEU A 126 0.77 -15.94 -28.89
C LEU A 126 0.11 -17.31 -28.76
N VAL A 127 -1.22 -17.32 -28.76
CA VAL A 127 -2.02 -18.55 -28.60
C VAL A 127 -2.80 -18.81 -29.87
N CYS A 128 -2.86 -20.07 -30.26
CA CYS A 128 -3.66 -20.49 -31.40
C CYS A 128 -5.16 -20.29 -31.12
N PRO A 129 -5.89 -19.50 -31.91
CA PRO A 129 -7.33 -19.26 -31.69
C PRO A 129 -8.16 -20.56 -31.67
N MET A 130 -7.74 -21.57 -32.44
CA MET A 130 -8.42 -22.86 -32.54
C MET A 130 -8.09 -23.83 -31.40
N CYS A 131 -6.96 -23.62 -30.71
CA CYS A 131 -6.52 -24.45 -29.59
C CYS A 131 -6.64 -23.75 -28.23
N ARG A 132 -7.24 -22.55 -28.18
CA ARG A 132 -7.24 -21.66 -27.01
C ARG A 132 -7.72 -22.32 -25.72
N GLU A 133 -8.70 -23.22 -25.81
CA GLU A 133 -9.25 -23.95 -24.64
C GLU A 133 -8.31 -25.03 -24.09
N LYS A 134 -7.33 -25.49 -24.89
CA LYS A 134 -6.34 -26.51 -24.48
C LYS A 134 -5.08 -25.92 -23.84
N GLY A 135 -4.93 -24.60 -23.85
CA GLY A 135 -3.76 -23.91 -23.29
C GLY A 135 -2.45 -24.21 -24.04
N ASP A 136 -2.52 -24.57 -25.32
CA ASP A 136 -1.34 -24.92 -26.11
C ASP A 136 -0.44 -23.70 -26.36
N SER A 137 0.74 -23.70 -25.74
CA SER A 137 1.81 -22.72 -25.87
C SER A 137 2.99 -23.20 -26.71
N PHE A 138 2.83 -24.31 -27.45
CA PHE A 138 3.89 -24.98 -28.20
C PHE A 138 4.78 -24.02 -28.99
N GLY A 139 4.17 -23.12 -29.79
CA GLY A 139 4.89 -22.13 -30.60
C GLY A 139 5.88 -21.30 -29.79
N MET A 140 5.42 -20.81 -28.65
CA MET A 140 6.18 -19.97 -27.74
C MET A 140 7.22 -20.78 -26.97
N ASP A 141 6.92 -22.03 -26.61
CA ASP A 141 7.84 -22.88 -25.87
C ASP A 141 9.01 -23.37 -26.72
N GLU A 142 8.77 -23.75 -27.98
CA GLU A 142 9.85 -24.08 -28.92
C GLU A 142 10.68 -22.83 -29.27
N TYR A 143 10.05 -21.66 -29.42
CA TYR A 143 10.79 -20.40 -29.59
C TYR A 143 11.67 -20.09 -28.36
N ARG A 144 11.13 -20.25 -27.13
CA ARG A 144 11.89 -20.08 -25.89
C ARG A 144 13.06 -21.07 -25.75
N LYS A 145 12.90 -22.30 -26.23
CA LYS A 145 14.01 -23.27 -26.30
C LYS A 145 15.06 -22.85 -27.32
N ALA A 146 14.65 -22.32 -28.47
CA ALA A 146 15.54 -21.87 -29.54
C ALA A 146 16.35 -20.61 -29.17
N ILE A 147 15.83 -19.72 -28.33
CA ILE A 147 16.56 -18.53 -27.85
C ILE A 147 17.53 -18.81 -26.69
N GLY A 148 17.60 -20.06 -26.20
CA GLY A 148 18.60 -20.49 -25.21
C GLY A 148 18.77 -19.55 -24.01
N GLY A 149 17.70 -19.15 -23.32
CA GLY A 149 17.74 -18.36 -22.08
C GLY A 149 18.78 -17.21 -22.01
N ASN A 150 18.36 -15.98 -22.39
CA ASN A 150 19.05 -14.68 -22.26
C ASN A 150 20.00 -14.22 -23.38
N GLU A 151 19.61 -14.26 -24.66
CA GLU A 151 20.52 -13.78 -25.73
C GLU A 151 20.26 -12.40 -26.32
N GLU A 152 19.06 -11.78 -26.24
CA GLU A 152 18.88 -10.46 -26.89
C GLU A 152 19.57 -9.31 -26.15
N GLY A 153 19.55 -9.29 -24.82
CA GLY A 153 20.45 -8.43 -24.02
C GLY A 153 21.92 -8.88 -24.11
N GLY A 154 22.17 -10.19 -24.18
CA GLY A 154 23.50 -10.79 -24.31
C GLY A 154 24.22 -10.53 -25.64
N LEU A 155 23.49 -10.18 -26.71
CA LEU A 155 24.01 -9.88 -28.04
C LEU A 155 24.87 -8.62 -28.06
N MET A 156 24.40 -7.53 -27.45
CA MET A 156 25.20 -6.32 -27.27
C MET A 156 26.45 -6.60 -26.44
N LEU A 157 26.27 -7.38 -25.36
CA LEU A 157 27.35 -7.69 -24.43
C LEU A 157 28.48 -8.45 -25.11
N SER A 158 28.18 -9.49 -25.88
CA SER A 158 29.22 -10.32 -26.49
C SER A 158 30.09 -9.62 -27.54
N ALA A 159 29.66 -8.49 -28.11
CA ALA A 159 30.50 -7.61 -28.93
C ALA A 159 31.34 -6.66 -28.04
N LEU A 160 30.67 -5.99 -27.10
CA LEU A 160 31.28 -5.04 -26.15
C LEU A 160 32.24 -5.71 -25.12
N VAL A 161 32.13 -7.03 -24.92
CA VAL A 161 32.91 -7.81 -23.93
C VAL A 161 34.41 -7.72 -24.16
N THR A 162 34.86 -7.52 -25.39
CA THR A 162 36.29 -7.38 -25.70
C THR A 162 36.91 -6.09 -25.16
N GLN A 163 36.11 -5.09 -24.79
CA GLN A 163 36.54 -3.80 -24.24
C GLN A 163 36.06 -3.56 -22.80
N LEU A 164 35.43 -4.56 -22.17
CA LEU A 164 34.76 -4.39 -20.89
C LEU A 164 35.75 -4.16 -19.73
N GLN A 165 35.57 -3.03 -19.05
CA GLN A 165 36.19 -2.80 -17.76
C GLN A 165 35.19 -3.08 -16.63
N THR A 166 35.58 -3.96 -15.71
CA THR A 166 34.89 -4.22 -14.45
C THR A 166 35.72 -3.62 -13.32
N PRO A 167 35.57 -2.33 -13.01
CA PRO A 167 36.37 -1.69 -11.97
C PRO A 167 35.99 -2.21 -10.58
N ASP A 168 36.97 -2.30 -9.69
CA ASP A 168 36.74 -2.58 -8.26
C ASP A 168 36.04 -1.41 -7.56
N SER A 169 36.34 -0.18 -7.99
CA SER A 169 35.77 1.06 -7.47
C SER A 169 35.37 2.00 -8.60
N PHE A 170 34.18 2.58 -8.51
CA PHE A 170 33.64 3.53 -9.47
C PHE A 170 33.04 4.74 -8.75
N SER A 171 33.43 5.95 -9.11
CA SER A 171 32.81 7.17 -8.56
C SER A 171 31.78 7.69 -9.54
N LEU A 172 30.52 7.75 -9.14
CA LEU A 172 29.45 8.23 -10.02
C LEU A 172 29.50 9.76 -10.05
N THR A 173 29.77 10.33 -11.22
CA THR A 173 29.80 11.78 -11.45
C THR A 173 29.02 12.13 -12.72
N GLN A 174 28.86 13.43 -13.01
CA GLN A 174 28.26 13.88 -14.27
C GLN A 174 29.11 13.56 -15.50
N ASP A 175 30.41 13.40 -15.33
CA ASP A 175 31.35 13.10 -16.40
C ASP A 175 31.61 11.60 -16.38
N LEU A 176 30.79 10.88 -17.14
CA LEU A 176 30.93 9.45 -17.32
C LEU A 176 32.07 9.15 -18.31
N PRO A 177 32.77 8.02 -18.12
CA PRO A 177 33.82 7.60 -19.04
C PRO A 177 33.24 7.26 -20.43
N ASN A 178 34.07 7.41 -21.45
CA ASN A 178 33.69 7.08 -22.81
C ASN A 178 33.75 5.56 -23.07
N GLU A 179 34.56 4.84 -22.28
CA GLU A 179 34.69 3.39 -22.33
C GLU A 179 33.46 2.66 -21.75
N THR A 180 33.21 1.46 -22.26
CA THR A 180 32.14 0.59 -21.74
C THR A 180 32.52 0.00 -20.38
N ILE A 181 31.70 0.28 -19.37
CA ILE A 181 31.91 -0.19 -17.99
C ILE A 181 30.79 -1.12 -17.56
N LEU A 182 31.15 -2.21 -16.90
CA LEU A 182 30.23 -3.09 -16.20
C LEU A 182 30.41 -2.95 -14.69
N LEU A 183 29.39 -2.44 -14.03
CA LEU A 183 29.29 -2.38 -12.58
C LEU A 183 28.61 -3.66 -12.06
N THR A 184 29.31 -4.43 -11.25
CA THR A 184 28.80 -5.69 -10.69
C THR A 184 28.61 -5.58 -9.18
N ASN A 185 28.14 -6.67 -8.54
CA ASN A 185 28.09 -6.79 -7.09
C ASN A 185 29.47 -6.77 -6.41
N HIS A 186 30.56 -6.89 -7.18
CA HIS A 186 31.93 -6.72 -6.69
C HIS A 186 32.41 -5.27 -6.78
N THR A 187 31.81 -4.46 -7.66
CA THR A 187 32.15 -3.05 -7.87
C THR A 187 31.57 -2.19 -6.75
N THR A 188 32.45 -1.36 -6.15
CA THR A 188 32.05 -0.35 -5.16
C THR A 188 31.75 0.97 -5.85
N VAL A 189 30.47 1.34 -5.91
CA VAL A 189 29.99 2.61 -6.46
C VAL A 189 29.93 3.66 -5.35
N THR A 190 30.73 4.71 -5.48
CA THR A 190 30.72 5.85 -4.56
C THR A 190 29.75 6.92 -5.05
N LEU A 191 28.78 7.27 -4.20
CA LEU A 191 27.85 8.38 -4.41
C LEU A 191 28.28 9.57 -3.54
N SER A 192 28.54 10.72 -4.15
CA SER A 192 28.97 11.93 -3.46
C SER A 192 28.68 13.16 -4.30
N ASN A 193 28.01 14.16 -3.73
CA ASN A 193 27.75 15.47 -4.34
C ASN A 193 27.13 15.37 -5.75
N VAL A 194 26.17 14.47 -5.91
CA VAL A 194 25.40 14.28 -7.15
C VAL A 194 23.91 14.21 -6.83
N GLU A 195 23.08 14.61 -7.78
CA GLU A 195 21.65 14.25 -7.82
C GLU A 195 21.48 13.12 -8.82
N ILE A 196 20.79 12.03 -8.44
CA ILE A 196 20.51 10.91 -9.34
C ILE A 196 19.03 10.55 -9.37
N SER A 197 18.56 10.01 -10.49
CA SER A 197 17.18 9.52 -10.55
C SER A 197 16.97 8.35 -9.58
N VAL A 198 15.80 8.29 -8.94
CA VAL A 198 15.45 7.19 -8.01
C VAL A 198 15.57 5.82 -8.66
N LYS A 199 15.28 5.70 -9.96
CA LYS A 199 15.42 4.44 -10.70
C LYS A 199 16.89 4.02 -10.80
N LEU A 200 17.79 4.94 -11.16
CA LEU A 200 19.23 4.66 -11.16
C LEU A 200 19.74 4.27 -9.78
N PHE A 201 19.32 5.01 -8.75
CA PHE A 201 19.69 4.69 -7.37
C PHE A 201 19.26 3.27 -6.97
N LEU A 202 18.01 2.89 -7.21
CA LEU A 202 17.49 1.56 -6.84
C LEU A 202 18.21 0.44 -7.60
N VAL A 203 18.47 0.59 -8.90
CA VAL A 203 19.21 -0.42 -9.66
C VAL A 203 20.65 -0.56 -9.14
N LEU A 204 21.35 0.55 -8.87
CA LEU A 204 22.69 0.49 -8.28
C LEU A 204 22.67 -0.15 -6.88
N LEU A 205 21.65 0.15 -6.08
CA LEU A 205 21.46 -0.43 -4.75
C LEU A 205 21.31 -1.95 -4.81
N GLU A 206 20.61 -2.48 -5.82
CA GLU A 206 20.36 -3.92 -6.02
C GLU A 206 21.54 -4.66 -6.67
N LYS A 207 22.30 -3.99 -7.54
CA LYS A 207 23.27 -4.64 -8.43
C LYS A 207 24.73 -4.41 -8.04
N THR A 208 25.03 -3.42 -7.21
CA THR A 208 26.41 -3.00 -6.89
C THR A 208 26.64 -2.82 -5.39
N LYS A 209 27.89 -2.70 -4.93
CA LYS A 209 28.16 -2.24 -3.57
C LYS A 209 28.12 -0.72 -3.54
N VAL A 210 27.18 -0.14 -2.80
CA VAL A 210 27.06 1.32 -2.72
C VAL A 210 27.78 1.84 -1.47
N THR A 211 28.59 2.89 -1.67
CA THR A 211 29.25 3.66 -0.60
C THR A 211 28.87 5.13 -0.72
N VAL A 212 28.57 5.76 0.41
CA VAL A 212 28.27 7.20 0.47
C VAL A 212 29.57 7.95 0.80
N GLY A 213 30.12 8.66 -0.18
CA GLY A 213 31.33 9.48 -0.02
C GLY A 213 31.06 10.92 0.43
N GLY A 214 29.83 11.39 0.24
CA GLY A 214 29.33 12.71 0.61
C GLY A 214 27.81 12.71 0.52
N ARG A 215 27.14 13.82 0.87
CA ARG A 215 25.69 13.89 0.67
C ARG A 215 25.39 13.82 -0.81
N PHE A 216 24.36 13.07 -1.18
CA PHE A 216 23.83 13.02 -2.53
C PHE A 216 22.32 13.13 -2.47
N SER A 217 21.65 13.30 -3.60
CA SER A 217 20.20 13.42 -3.63
C SER A 217 19.55 12.51 -4.66
N ILE A 218 18.30 12.14 -4.41
CA ILE A 218 17.48 11.38 -5.34
C ILE A 218 16.27 12.20 -5.83
N THR A 219 15.93 12.02 -7.11
CA THR A 219 14.84 12.76 -7.78
C THR A 219 13.96 11.84 -8.62
N LYS A 220 12.87 12.38 -9.16
CA LYS A 220 11.99 11.68 -10.10
C LYS A 220 12.78 11.15 -11.30
N HIS A 221 12.56 9.90 -11.65
CA HIS A 221 13.01 9.36 -12.92
C HIS A 221 12.09 9.81 -14.07
N VAL A 222 12.68 10.36 -15.13
CA VAL A 222 11.98 10.66 -16.39
C VAL A 222 12.72 9.94 -17.49
N ARG A 223 12.00 9.13 -18.27
CA ARG A 223 12.59 8.37 -19.37
C ARG A 223 13.22 9.34 -20.37
N ASN A 224 14.43 9.03 -20.83
CA ASN A 224 15.20 9.82 -21.80
C ASN A 224 15.69 11.20 -21.33
N GLU A 225 15.48 11.57 -20.07
CA GLU A 225 16.16 12.71 -19.46
C GLU A 225 17.43 12.27 -18.71
N ASP A 226 18.33 13.23 -18.49
CA ASP A 226 19.54 13.02 -17.72
C ASP A 226 19.21 12.55 -16.30
N CYS A 227 19.73 11.35 -15.99
CA CYS A 227 19.53 10.68 -14.72
C CYS A 227 20.58 11.06 -13.68
N ILE A 228 21.58 11.88 -14.03
CA ILE A 228 22.59 12.43 -13.12
C ILE A 228 22.64 13.95 -13.30
N ARG A 229 22.59 14.70 -12.20
CA ARG A 229 22.66 16.17 -12.18
C ARG A 229 23.57 16.65 -11.06
N GLU A 230 23.83 17.96 -11.07
CA GLU A 230 24.65 18.60 -10.04
C GLU A 230 23.89 18.54 -8.71
N HIS A 231 24.62 18.50 -7.61
CA HIS A 231 24.03 18.55 -6.28
C HIS A 231 23.21 19.83 -6.06
N ASP A 232 22.31 19.83 -5.08
CA ASP A 232 21.48 20.98 -4.66
C ASP A 232 20.24 21.36 -5.52
N MET A 233 19.85 20.54 -6.51
CA MET A 233 18.62 20.80 -7.30
C MET A 233 17.35 20.03 -6.87
N ALA A 234 17.48 19.01 -6.01
CA ALA A 234 16.39 18.05 -5.73
C ALA A 234 15.23 18.64 -4.93
N ILE A 235 15.46 19.80 -4.28
CA ILE A 235 14.54 20.44 -3.33
C ILE A 235 13.22 20.88 -4.00
N ASN A 236 13.17 21.06 -5.33
CA ASN A 236 11.99 21.63 -6.01
C ASN A 236 11.14 20.64 -6.80
N ARG A 237 11.40 19.32 -6.74
CA ARG A 237 10.67 18.31 -7.53
C ARG A 237 10.25 17.10 -6.68
N PRO A 238 9.19 17.25 -5.85
CA PRO A 238 8.68 16.12 -5.08
C PRO A 238 8.24 14.99 -6.00
N PHE A 239 8.48 13.74 -5.58
CA PHE A 239 8.13 12.55 -6.35
C PHE A 239 7.57 11.43 -5.47
N CYS A 240 7.00 10.40 -6.10
CA CYS A 240 6.46 9.24 -5.40
C CYS A 240 7.50 8.12 -5.34
N LEU A 241 7.79 7.59 -4.15
CA LEU A 241 8.54 6.36 -3.95
C LEU A 241 7.56 5.22 -3.68
N LYS A 242 7.34 4.36 -4.68
CA LYS A 242 6.45 3.20 -4.55
C LYS A 242 7.21 1.91 -4.78
N ARG A 243 7.08 0.93 -3.90
CA ARG A 243 7.66 -0.41 -4.11
C ARG A 243 6.96 -1.49 -3.30
N ASN A 244 6.71 -2.63 -3.94
CA ASN A 244 6.12 -3.84 -3.35
C ASN A 244 6.93 -5.13 -3.65
N GLU A 245 8.14 -4.97 -4.20
CA GLU A 245 9.01 -6.08 -4.60
C GLU A 245 9.99 -6.46 -3.49
N VAL A 246 10.43 -7.72 -3.55
CA VAL A 246 11.51 -8.24 -2.70
C VAL A 246 12.82 -7.57 -3.09
N VAL A 247 13.50 -7.04 -2.08
CA VAL A 247 14.80 -6.38 -2.21
C VAL A 247 15.91 -7.41 -2.06
N SER A 248 16.96 -7.33 -2.88
CA SER A 248 18.09 -8.24 -2.79
C SER A 248 18.82 -8.10 -1.45
N LYS A 249 19.51 -9.17 -1.04
CA LYS A 249 20.37 -9.14 0.15
C LYS A 249 21.43 -8.03 0.04
N LEU A 250 21.99 -7.81 -1.15
CA LEU A 250 22.99 -6.78 -1.41
C LEU A 250 22.42 -5.37 -1.14
N ALA A 251 21.19 -5.11 -1.58
CA ALA A 251 20.53 -3.84 -1.32
C ALA A 251 20.30 -3.61 0.18
N LEU A 252 19.89 -4.63 0.94
CA LEU A 252 19.77 -4.52 2.40
C LEU A 252 21.12 -4.21 3.08
N GLU A 253 22.19 -4.90 2.68
CA GLU A 253 23.55 -4.65 3.17
C GLU A 253 24.02 -3.24 2.81
N ASN A 254 23.66 -2.73 1.64
CA ASN A 254 23.96 -1.36 1.23
C ASN A 254 23.21 -0.34 2.11
N ILE A 255 21.91 -0.53 2.33
CA ILE A 255 21.08 0.35 3.19
C ILE A 255 21.64 0.39 4.61
N GLU A 256 22.01 -0.76 5.16
CA GLU A 256 22.56 -0.87 6.52
C GLU A 256 23.83 -0.02 6.68
N ARG A 257 24.72 -0.06 5.67
CA ARG A 257 25.99 0.70 5.65
C ARG A 257 25.81 2.21 5.46
N MET A 258 24.67 2.68 4.96
CA MET A 258 24.44 4.10 4.70
C MET A 258 24.32 4.90 6.00
N PRO A 259 24.91 6.11 6.10
CA PRO A 259 24.66 7.00 7.23
C PRO A 259 23.21 7.52 7.24
N SER A 260 22.68 7.83 8.41
CA SER A 260 21.37 8.51 8.53
C SER A 260 21.39 9.88 7.86
N ASN A 261 20.26 10.30 7.29
CA ASN A 261 20.11 11.58 6.59
C ASN A 261 21.18 11.84 5.48
N SER A 262 21.71 10.79 4.86
CA SER A 262 22.72 10.90 3.80
C SER A 262 22.14 11.15 2.42
N ILE A 263 20.85 10.86 2.24
CA ILE A 263 20.14 10.93 0.96
C ILE A 263 19.18 12.11 0.95
N GLY A 264 19.56 13.23 0.34
CA GLY A 264 18.66 14.36 0.14
C GLY A 264 17.51 14.01 -0.79
N CYS A 265 16.29 14.33 -0.41
CA CYS A 265 15.11 14.00 -1.22
C CYS A 265 13.90 14.84 -0.84
N SER A 266 12.93 14.88 -1.75
CA SER A 266 11.64 15.52 -1.55
C SER A 266 10.57 14.59 -2.08
N PHE A 267 9.61 14.21 -1.24
CA PHE A 267 8.56 13.25 -1.61
C PHE A 267 7.19 13.89 -1.59
N GLU A 268 6.39 13.54 -2.59
CA GLU A 268 4.94 13.74 -2.53
C GLU A 268 4.28 12.58 -1.76
N GLU A 269 4.75 11.36 -2.00
CA GLU A 269 4.20 10.13 -1.41
C GLU A 269 5.29 9.08 -1.26
N ILE A 270 5.23 8.33 -0.17
CA ILE A 270 6.02 7.11 0.07
C ILE A 270 5.03 5.97 0.31
N ASP A 271 5.11 4.94 -0.51
CA ASP A 271 4.24 3.75 -0.49
C ASP A 271 5.11 2.49 -0.58
N LEU A 272 5.44 1.91 0.58
CA LEU A 272 6.31 0.75 0.67
C LEU A 272 5.53 -0.41 1.31
N ASP A 273 5.22 -1.40 0.48
CA ASP A 273 4.38 -2.53 0.84
C ASP A 273 5.21 -3.81 0.92
N ASN A 274 5.26 -4.41 2.12
CA ASN A 274 5.87 -5.71 2.39
C ASN A 274 7.29 -5.87 1.81
N THR A 275 8.10 -4.84 1.96
CA THR A 275 9.45 -4.78 1.38
C THR A 275 10.51 -4.35 2.40
N GLY A 276 11.70 -4.96 2.33
CA GLY A 276 12.84 -4.56 3.15
C GLY A 276 13.40 -3.17 2.81
N LEU A 277 12.95 -2.57 1.70
CA LEU A 277 13.29 -1.18 1.33
C LEU A 277 12.82 -0.19 2.39
N ILE A 278 11.83 -0.53 3.22
CA ILE A 278 11.37 0.31 4.34
C ILE A 278 12.54 0.81 5.21
N ASN A 279 13.58 -0.02 5.39
CA ASN A 279 14.78 0.35 6.15
C ASN A 279 15.59 1.52 5.54
N ILE A 280 15.26 2.02 4.34
CA ILE A 280 15.85 3.23 3.77
C ILE A 280 15.39 4.50 4.49
N LEU A 281 14.22 4.50 5.14
CA LEU A 281 13.59 5.71 5.70
C LEU A 281 14.53 6.55 6.59
N PRO A 282 15.31 5.98 7.53
CA PRO A 282 16.23 6.77 8.36
C PRO A 282 17.43 7.36 7.59
N LYS A 283 17.68 6.87 6.38
CA LYS A 283 18.77 7.32 5.50
C LYS A 283 18.36 8.54 4.67
N LEU A 284 17.04 8.77 4.54
CA LEU A 284 16.46 9.89 3.81
C LEU A 284 16.56 11.18 4.63
N GLY A 285 17.31 12.15 4.13
CA GLY A 285 17.31 13.53 4.61
C GLY A 285 16.15 14.29 3.97
N ILE A 286 14.97 14.20 4.57
CA ILE A 286 13.76 14.88 4.10
C ILE A 286 13.85 16.36 4.51
N HIS A 287 13.77 17.26 3.53
CA HIS A 287 13.87 18.70 3.77
C HIS A 287 12.68 19.21 4.61
N GLU A 288 12.96 20.07 5.60
CA GLU A 288 11.97 20.52 6.60
C GLU A 288 10.82 21.34 5.98
N ASP A 289 11.08 22.02 4.86
CA ASP A 289 10.13 22.92 4.19
C ASP A 289 9.09 22.22 3.28
N ILE A 290 9.18 20.90 3.10
CA ILE A 290 8.34 20.18 2.12
C ILE A 290 7.46 19.17 2.82
N ASP A 291 6.16 19.43 2.85
CA ASP A 291 5.18 18.50 3.40
C ASP A 291 5.00 17.27 2.50
N ILE A 292 5.07 16.09 3.10
CA ILE A 292 4.71 14.83 2.46
C ILE A 292 3.19 14.70 2.43
N GLY A 293 2.64 14.37 1.27
CA GLY A 293 1.22 14.05 1.14
C GLY A 293 0.87 12.76 1.90
N TYR A 294 1.57 11.67 1.59
CA TYR A 294 1.25 10.33 2.09
C TYR A 294 2.49 9.54 2.50
N LEU A 295 2.43 8.91 3.68
CA LEU A 295 3.34 7.86 4.13
C LEU A 295 2.53 6.59 4.38
N LEU A 296 2.59 5.64 3.45
CA LEU A 296 1.95 4.34 3.51
C LEU A 296 3.02 3.26 3.66
N LEU A 297 3.04 2.56 4.79
CA LEU A 297 3.96 1.46 5.04
C LEU A 297 3.18 0.21 5.47
N ASP A 298 3.54 -0.94 4.92
CA ASP A 298 3.01 -2.25 5.31
C ASP A 298 4.17 -3.26 5.44
N ALA A 299 4.16 -4.07 6.49
CA ALA A 299 5.15 -5.11 6.71
C ALA A 299 4.59 -6.22 7.59
N ASP A 300 4.29 -7.35 6.99
CA ASP A 300 3.86 -8.60 7.63
C ASP A 300 5.03 -9.37 8.27
N LYS A 301 6.27 -9.00 7.97
CA LYS A 301 7.49 -9.60 8.52
C LYS A 301 8.31 -8.58 9.30
N LYS A 302 8.74 -8.98 10.50
CA LYS A 302 9.60 -8.19 11.39
C LYS A 302 10.91 -7.74 10.73
N GLU A 303 11.50 -8.59 9.88
CA GLU A 303 12.77 -8.31 9.20
C GLU A 303 12.73 -7.06 8.29
N HIS A 304 11.55 -6.72 7.76
CA HIS A 304 11.39 -5.53 6.91
C HIS A 304 11.53 -4.21 7.67
N VAL A 305 11.37 -4.22 9.00
CA VAL A 305 11.46 -3.01 9.85
C VAL A 305 12.51 -3.11 10.95
N ALA A 306 13.18 -4.26 11.07
CA ALA A 306 14.06 -4.56 12.20
C ALA A 306 15.16 -3.51 12.38
N ALA A 307 15.81 -3.05 11.30
CA ALA A 307 16.88 -2.07 11.38
C ALA A 307 16.38 -0.69 11.86
N ILE A 308 15.14 -0.32 11.53
CA ILE A 308 14.51 0.91 12.03
C ILE A 308 14.20 0.78 13.52
N LEU A 309 13.68 -0.36 13.97
CA LEU A 309 13.26 -0.52 15.36
C LEU A 309 14.45 -0.61 16.33
N THR A 310 15.61 -1.10 15.87
CA THR A 310 16.82 -1.23 16.68
C THR A 310 17.66 0.04 16.79
N GLN A 311 17.45 1.03 15.91
CA GLN A 311 18.22 2.27 15.97
C GLN A 311 17.75 3.17 17.14
N ASP A 312 18.66 3.85 17.82
CA ASP A 312 18.32 4.78 18.91
C ASP A 312 17.81 6.14 18.41
N GLN A 313 18.24 6.54 17.22
CA GLN A 313 17.92 7.85 16.65
C GLN A 313 16.54 7.85 15.98
N LEU A 314 15.72 8.85 16.31
CA LEU A 314 14.50 9.13 15.55
C LEU A 314 14.89 9.71 14.19
N PHE A 315 14.15 9.35 13.14
CA PHE A 315 14.27 10.03 11.85
C PHE A 315 13.17 11.08 11.72
N CYS A 316 13.55 12.25 11.22
CA CYS A 316 12.63 13.35 11.05
C CYS A 316 11.86 13.17 9.76
N VAL A 317 10.54 13.33 9.87
CA VAL A 317 9.67 13.55 8.72
C VAL A 317 9.15 14.98 8.88
N SER A 318 9.16 15.75 7.79
CA SER A 318 8.50 17.06 7.71
C SER A 318 6.98 16.92 7.92
N GLY A 319 6.19 17.96 7.68
CA GLY A 319 4.73 17.83 7.80
C GLY A 319 4.20 16.70 6.93
N VAL A 320 3.39 15.81 7.51
CA VAL A 320 2.77 14.70 6.78
C VAL A 320 1.26 14.88 6.82
N LYS A 321 0.62 14.99 5.66
CA LYS A 321 -0.85 15.04 5.65
C LYS A 321 -1.42 13.72 6.13
N ARG A 322 -0.96 12.59 5.60
CA ARG A 322 -1.52 11.26 5.91
C ARG A 322 -0.47 10.21 6.21
N ILE A 323 -0.59 9.54 7.35
CA ILE A 323 0.23 8.40 7.75
C ILE A 323 -0.66 7.16 7.86
N THR A 324 -0.31 6.10 7.14
CA THR A 324 -0.93 4.78 7.26
C THR A 324 0.15 3.73 7.51
N LEU A 325 0.10 3.07 8.67
CA LEU A 325 1.02 2.01 9.04
C LEU A 325 0.23 0.72 9.33
N ARG A 326 0.66 -0.38 8.74
CA ARG A 326 0.06 -1.70 8.89
C ARG A 326 1.07 -2.73 9.41
N GLU A 327 0.60 -3.59 10.29
CA GLU A 327 1.35 -4.70 10.86
C GLU A 327 2.65 -4.24 11.55
N TYR A 328 3.82 -4.86 11.31
CA TYR A 328 5.06 -4.50 12.02
C TYR A 328 5.48 -3.05 11.80
N THR A 329 5.01 -2.38 10.74
CA THR A 329 5.28 -0.94 10.53
C THR A 329 4.59 -0.07 11.57
N VAL A 330 3.56 -0.55 12.27
CA VAL A 330 2.97 0.17 13.40
C VAL A 330 4.02 0.46 14.47
N GLY A 331 5.00 -0.43 14.68
CA GLY A 331 6.12 -0.18 15.58
C GLY A 331 7.03 0.99 15.14
N VAL A 332 7.15 1.24 13.84
CA VAL A 332 7.99 2.33 13.27
C VAL A 332 7.50 3.69 13.71
N VAL A 333 6.24 3.83 14.09
CA VAL A 333 5.68 5.05 14.67
C VAL A 333 6.51 5.58 15.84
N THR A 334 7.15 4.70 16.62
CA THR A 334 8.00 5.05 17.77
C THR A 334 9.34 5.68 17.38
N LYS A 335 9.69 5.63 16.08
CA LYS A 335 10.95 6.08 15.50
C LYS A 335 10.78 7.31 14.58
N ILE A 336 9.53 7.73 14.36
CA ILE A 336 9.20 8.92 13.57
C ILE A 336 9.18 10.14 14.49
N ARG A 337 9.93 11.18 14.12
CA ARG A 337 9.80 12.52 14.70
C ARG A 337 9.16 13.45 13.68
N ILE A 338 8.01 14.02 14.02
CA ILE A 338 7.39 15.10 13.24
C ILE A 338 7.88 16.44 13.80
N HIS A 339 8.24 17.37 12.91
CA HIS A 339 8.66 18.72 13.28
C HIS A 339 7.61 19.42 14.18
N GLU A 340 8.04 20.25 15.13
CA GLU A 340 7.16 20.75 16.21
C GLU A 340 5.97 21.58 15.72
N ASP A 341 6.15 22.32 14.62
CA ASP A 341 5.11 23.14 14.00
C ASP A 341 4.20 22.35 13.03
N CYS A 342 4.54 21.09 12.78
CA CYS A 342 3.82 20.22 11.86
C CYS A 342 2.81 19.33 12.59
N GLY A 343 1.72 18.96 11.91
CA GLY A 343 0.72 18.04 12.45
C GLY A 343 0.26 17.05 11.40
N VAL A 344 -0.30 15.92 11.86
CA VAL A 344 -0.86 14.90 10.98
C VAL A 344 -2.35 15.16 10.75
N GLU A 345 -2.79 15.21 9.51
CA GLU A 345 -4.21 15.36 9.19
C GLU A 345 -4.96 14.03 9.40
N HIS A 346 -4.40 12.93 8.92
CA HIS A 346 -4.94 11.58 9.10
C HIS A 346 -3.87 10.57 9.53
N LEU A 347 -4.04 9.96 10.69
CA LEU A 347 -3.23 8.87 11.20
C LEU A 347 -4.05 7.58 11.19
N ARG A 348 -3.61 6.56 10.48
CA ARG A 348 -4.26 5.25 10.41
C ARG A 348 -3.25 4.17 10.80
N LEU A 349 -3.50 3.47 11.90
CA LEU A 349 -2.67 2.36 12.36
C LEU A 349 -3.52 1.08 12.43
N ILE A 350 -2.98 -0.03 11.94
CA ILE A 350 -3.67 -1.34 11.93
C ILE A 350 -2.65 -2.40 12.32
N ALA A 351 -2.90 -3.14 13.40
CA ALA A 351 -2.02 -4.22 13.84
C ALA A 351 -2.86 -5.41 14.32
N ASN A 352 -2.89 -6.50 13.55
CA ASN A 352 -3.74 -7.66 13.86
C ASN A 352 -3.10 -8.66 14.85
N LYS A 353 -1.81 -8.50 15.18
CA LYS A 353 -1.09 -9.32 16.16
C LYS A 353 -0.38 -8.47 17.19
N GLU A 354 -0.22 -9.03 18.39
CA GLU A 354 0.48 -8.38 19.50
C GLU A 354 1.95 -8.04 19.18
N GLU A 355 2.64 -8.92 18.45
CA GLU A 355 4.03 -8.72 18.07
C GLU A 355 4.28 -7.47 17.20
N HIS A 356 3.27 -7.02 16.45
CA HIS A 356 3.34 -5.82 15.60
C HIS A 356 3.49 -4.53 16.41
N VAL A 357 3.08 -4.54 17.68
CA VAL A 357 3.13 -3.38 18.59
C VAL A 357 4.16 -3.53 19.72
N ALA A 358 5.02 -4.54 19.67
CA ALA A 358 6.04 -4.79 20.69
C ALA A 358 6.94 -3.56 20.96
N ALA A 359 7.31 -2.82 19.90
CA ALA A 359 8.11 -1.59 20.02
C ALA A 359 7.35 -0.47 20.73
N ILE A 360 6.02 -0.41 20.58
CA ILE A 360 5.19 0.58 21.27
C ILE A 360 5.26 0.32 22.77
N HIS A 361 5.22 -0.93 23.24
CA HIS A 361 5.20 -1.24 24.68
C HIS A 361 6.42 -0.67 25.42
N ILE A 362 7.61 -0.78 24.82
CA ILE A 362 8.90 -0.36 25.40
C ILE A 362 9.09 1.18 25.41
N GLN A 363 8.37 1.90 24.55
CA GLN A 363 8.58 3.34 24.36
C GLN A 363 7.87 4.19 25.42
N ASP A 364 8.59 4.85 26.33
CA ASP A 364 7.97 5.69 27.38
C ASP A 364 7.62 7.12 26.91
N GLN A 365 8.07 7.51 25.72
CA GLN A 365 7.87 8.85 25.19
C GLN A 365 6.54 8.99 24.43
N THR A 366 5.99 10.21 24.43
CA THR A 366 4.85 10.57 23.60
C THR A 366 5.21 10.48 22.12
N ILE A 367 4.38 9.78 21.34
CA ILE A 367 4.68 9.50 19.92
C ILE A 367 4.20 10.63 19.00
N PHE A 368 2.98 11.12 19.18
CA PHE A 368 2.45 12.25 18.43
C PHE A 368 1.89 13.32 19.35
N ARG A 369 2.27 14.57 19.07
CA ARG A 369 1.74 15.76 19.75
C ARG A 369 0.49 16.33 19.08
N ARG A 370 0.32 16.14 17.76
CA ARG A 370 -0.76 16.74 16.96
C ARG A 370 -1.25 15.82 15.84
N ALA A 371 -2.51 15.37 15.95
CA ALA A 371 -3.19 14.60 14.91
C ALA A 371 -4.69 14.94 14.87
N LYS A 372 -5.23 15.29 13.69
CA LYS A 372 -6.64 15.68 13.56
C LYS A 372 -7.58 14.47 13.50
N ASN A 373 -7.33 13.52 12.62
CA ASN A 373 -8.15 12.33 12.44
C ASN A 373 -7.32 11.08 12.75
N ILE A 374 -7.77 10.26 13.68
CA ILE A 374 -7.04 9.10 14.18
C ILE A 374 -7.90 7.85 13.98
N TYR A 375 -7.37 6.85 13.28
CA TYR A 375 -7.92 5.52 13.16
C TYR A 375 -6.95 4.50 13.75
N LEU A 376 -7.41 3.70 14.71
CA LEU A 376 -6.64 2.63 15.34
C LEU A 376 -7.43 1.32 15.27
N GLY A 377 -6.91 0.37 14.50
CA GLY A 377 -7.44 -0.98 14.40
C GLY A 377 -6.66 -1.97 15.26
N ASP A 378 -7.38 -2.78 16.01
CA ASP A 378 -6.89 -3.95 16.73
C ASP A 378 -5.77 -3.60 17.74
N TYR A 379 -4.65 -4.32 17.76
CA TYR A 379 -3.57 -4.09 18.74
C TYR A 379 -2.96 -2.68 18.65
N SER A 380 -3.16 -1.96 17.53
CA SER A 380 -2.65 -0.59 17.39
C SER A 380 -3.26 0.40 18.40
N MET A 381 -4.43 0.09 18.98
CA MET A 381 -5.04 0.90 20.03
C MET A 381 -4.15 1.06 21.27
N ARG A 382 -3.18 0.16 21.49
CA ARG A 382 -2.19 0.27 22.59
C ARG A 382 -1.34 1.53 22.51
N ILE A 383 -1.36 2.25 21.39
CA ILE A 383 -0.73 3.57 21.26
C ILE A 383 -1.48 4.68 22.00
N LEU A 384 -2.79 4.52 22.26
CA LEU A 384 -3.65 5.59 22.80
C LEU A 384 -3.10 6.24 24.07
N PRO A 385 -2.66 5.50 25.10
CA PRO A 385 -2.08 6.12 26.31
C PRO A 385 -0.81 6.93 26.04
N LYS A 386 -0.13 6.67 24.91
CA LYS A 386 1.11 7.33 24.49
C LYS A 386 0.87 8.52 23.55
N MET A 387 -0.40 8.80 23.21
CA MET A 387 -0.79 10.00 22.48
C MET A 387 -1.15 11.09 23.50
N ARG A 388 -0.39 12.19 23.54
CA ARG A 388 -0.69 13.31 24.43
C ARG A 388 -1.56 14.31 23.67
N ASN A 389 -2.82 14.41 24.09
CA ASN A 389 -3.65 15.56 23.75
C ASN A 389 -3.27 16.68 24.72
N ASN A 390 -2.41 17.61 24.29
CA ASN A 390 -2.18 18.85 25.02
C ASN A 390 -3.36 19.82 24.77
N GLU A 391 -3.49 20.88 25.55
CA GLU A 391 -4.61 21.85 25.44
C GLU A 391 -4.78 22.44 24.01
N ASP A 392 -3.70 22.46 23.23
CA ASP A 392 -3.65 22.94 21.83
C ASP A 392 -3.99 21.86 20.78
N ASN A 393 -4.03 20.58 21.16
CA ASN A 393 -4.26 19.48 20.23
C ASN A 393 -5.77 19.15 20.14
N LYS A 394 -6.43 19.69 19.13
CA LYS A 394 -7.85 19.38 18.81
C LYS A 394 -7.93 18.16 17.89
N VAL A 395 -8.25 17.00 18.46
CA VAL A 395 -8.63 15.82 17.67
C VAL A 395 -10.02 16.07 17.10
N GLU A 396 -10.17 15.99 15.78
CA GLU A 396 -11.46 16.13 15.11
C GLU A 396 -12.20 14.81 15.10
N SER A 397 -11.53 13.70 14.76
CA SER A 397 -12.17 12.38 14.69
C SER A 397 -11.29 11.29 15.30
N LEU A 398 -11.88 10.43 16.13
CA LEU A 398 -11.23 9.27 16.73
C LEU A 398 -12.04 8.00 16.41
N TRP A 399 -11.46 7.09 15.64
CA TRP A 399 -12.07 5.84 15.20
C TRP A 399 -11.29 4.65 15.76
N LEU A 400 -11.92 3.87 16.64
CA LEU A 400 -11.31 2.69 17.26
C LEU A 400 -12.08 1.44 16.83
N VAL A 401 -11.35 0.45 16.34
CA VAL A 401 -11.93 -0.83 15.88
C VAL A 401 -11.18 -1.96 16.56
N ALA A 402 -11.90 -2.93 17.09
CA ALA A 402 -11.30 -4.13 17.66
C ALA A 402 -12.12 -5.36 17.33
N SER A 403 -11.56 -6.26 16.52
CA SER A 403 -12.28 -7.46 16.08
C SER A 403 -12.28 -8.59 17.12
N LYS A 404 -11.39 -8.56 18.12
CA LYS A 404 -11.26 -9.60 19.15
C LYS A 404 -11.03 -9.02 20.53
N GLU A 405 -11.40 -9.79 21.56
CA GLU A 405 -11.20 -9.39 22.95
C GLU A 405 -9.72 -9.18 23.31
N GLU A 406 -8.83 -10.01 22.76
CA GLU A 406 -7.38 -9.92 22.99
C GLU A 406 -6.77 -8.57 22.59
N HIS A 407 -7.39 -7.85 21.65
CA HIS A 407 -6.93 -6.53 21.19
C HIS A 407 -7.11 -5.44 22.27
N VAL A 408 -8.09 -5.60 23.17
CA VAL A 408 -8.41 -4.63 24.23
C VAL A 408 -8.08 -5.12 25.64
N ALA A 409 -7.78 -6.41 25.82
CA ALA A 409 -7.56 -7.03 27.13
C ALA A 409 -6.53 -6.27 27.98
N GLU A 410 -5.31 -6.06 27.45
CA GLU A 410 -4.25 -5.33 28.17
C GLU A 410 -4.68 -3.89 28.50
N MET A 411 -5.34 -3.20 27.56
CA MET A 411 -5.82 -1.83 27.79
C MET A 411 -6.83 -1.75 28.92
N ARG A 412 -7.66 -2.79 29.13
CA ARG A 412 -8.59 -2.88 30.26
C ARG A 412 -7.87 -3.14 31.59
N GLU A 413 -6.73 -3.81 31.57
CA GLU A 413 -5.93 -4.09 32.77
C GLU A 413 -5.03 -2.91 33.18
N GLN A 414 -4.68 -2.03 32.24
CA GLN A 414 -3.87 -0.85 32.52
C GLN A 414 -4.52 0.06 33.57
N LYS A 415 -3.71 0.47 34.57
CA LYS A 415 -4.16 1.37 35.66
C LYS A 415 -4.39 2.81 35.16
N GLN A 416 -3.71 3.20 34.10
CA GLN A 416 -3.78 4.55 33.57
C GLN A 416 -5.08 4.76 32.81
N THR A 417 -5.77 5.86 33.09
CA THR A 417 -6.93 6.29 32.31
C THR A 417 -6.46 7.03 31.07
N ILE A 418 -7.17 6.84 29.95
CA ILE A 418 -6.88 7.52 28.69
C ILE A 418 -7.63 8.84 28.69
N TYR A 419 -6.90 9.94 28.59
CA TYR A 419 -7.49 11.26 28.65
C TYR A 419 -7.84 11.77 27.25
N VAL A 420 -9.12 12.08 27.04
CA VAL A 420 -9.64 12.59 25.78
C VAL A 420 -10.32 13.93 26.06
N GLU A 421 -9.61 15.03 25.83
CA GLU A 421 -10.12 16.38 26.13
C GLU A 421 -11.22 16.80 25.15
N ARG A 422 -10.88 16.83 23.85
CA ARG A 422 -11.72 17.41 22.80
C ARG A 422 -11.66 16.54 21.56
N VAL A 423 -12.73 15.78 21.32
CA VAL A 423 -12.94 14.98 20.11
C VAL A 423 -14.29 15.37 19.51
N LYS A 424 -14.31 15.88 18.27
CA LYS A 424 -15.59 16.24 17.63
C LYS A 424 -16.40 15.00 17.27
N ASN A 425 -15.78 13.96 16.71
CA ASN A 425 -16.46 12.73 16.33
C ASN A 425 -15.72 11.52 16.92
N MET A 426 -16.42 10.66 17.67
CA MET A 426 -15.85 9.45 18.25
C MET A 426 -16.65 8.23 17.79
N GLU A 427 -15.94 7.24 17.24
CA GLU A 427 -16.54 6.00 16.75
C GLU A 427 -15.82 4.79 17.35
N LEU A 428 -16.57 3.90 17.98
CA LEU A 428 -16.07 2.68 18.60
C LEU A 428 -16.80 1.47 18.03
N HIS A 429 -16.05 0.54 17.44
CA HIS A 429 -16.59 -0.63 16.74
C HIS A 429 -16.08 -1.94 17.36
N GLY A 430 -16.97 -2.89 17.57
CA GLY A 430 -16.65 -4.22 18.11
C GLY A 430 -16.20 -4.17 19.56
N TYR A 431 -15.14 -4.92 19.92
CA TYR A 431 -14.60 -4.92 21.28
C TYR A 431 -14.05 -3.55 21.72
N ALA A 432 -13.84 -2.60 20.80
CA ALA A 432 -13.38 -1.25 21.11
C ALA A 432 -14.41 -0.47 21.94
N VAL A 433 -15.69 -0.86 21.91
CA VAL A 433 -16.72 -0.27 22.79
C VAL A 433 -16.34 -0.39 24.26
N SER A 434 -15.62 -1.46 24.65
CA SER A 434 -15.16 -1.64 26.03
C SER A 434 -14.09 -0.64 26.48
N ILE A 435 -13.45 0.07 25.55
CA ILE A 435 -12.46 1.12 25.86
C ILE A 435 -13.13 2.33 26.53
N LEU A 436 -14.45 2.53 26.39
CA LEU A 436 -15.19 3.57 27.12
C LEU A 436 -14.96 3.53 28.64
N LEU A 437 -14.74 2.34 29.20
CA LEU A 437 -14.46 2.15 30.63
C LEU A 437 -13.13 2.80 31.07
N LYS A 438 -12.23 3.09 30.12
CA LYS A 438 -10.92 3.68 30.34
C LYS A 438 -10.82 5.13 29.90
N LEU A 439 -11.76 5.61 29.09
CA LEU A 439 -11.77 7.00 28.68
C LEU A 439 -12.21 7.88 29.84
N ARG A 440 -11.33 8.77 30.28
CA ARG A 440 -11.71 9.85 31.19
C ARG A 440 -12.24 11.01 30.37
N ILE A 441 -13.55 11.03 30.23
CA ILE A 441 -14.32 12.08 29.58
C ILE A 441 -14.54 13.20 30.63
N HIS A 442 -13.93 14.37 30.42
CA HIS A 442 -14.12 15.52 31.30
C HIS A 442 -15.58 16.02 31.27
N GLU A 443 -16.06 16.73 32.29
CA GLU A 443 -17.43 17.28 32.29
C GLU A 443 -17.67 18.27 31.15
N ASP A 444 -16.60 18.96 30.73
CA ASP A 444 -16.57 19.86 29.57
C ASP A 444 -16.29 19.15 28.24
N PHE A 445 -16.17 17.82 28.25
CA PHE A 445 -16.06 17.07 27.01
C PHE A 445 -17.29 17.34 26.16
N TRP A 446 -17.01 17.71 24.92
CA TRP A 446 -18.04 17.96 23.92
C TRP A 446 -17.72 17.17 22.66
N ALA A 447 -18.66 16.31 22.28
CA ALA A 447 -18.64 15.61 21.01
C ALA A 447 -19.83 16.04 20.15
N ARG A 448 -19.56 16.30 18.87
CA ARG A 448 -20.60 16.44 17.86
C ARG A 448 -21.27 15.11 17.58
N TRP A 449 -20.50 14.02 17.53
CA TRP A 449 -21.00 12.68 17.24
C TRP A 449 -20.31 11.62 18.10
N LEU A 450 -21.10 10.78 18.77
CA LEU A 450 -20.66 9.54 19.41
C LEU A 450 -21.37 8.36 18.72
N TRP A 451 -20.62 7.49 18.07
CA TRP A 451 -21.12 6.28 17.40
C TRP A 451 -20.55 5.05 18.10
N LEU A 452 -21.43 4.17 18.59
CA LEU A 452 -21.04 2.88 19.16
C LEU A 452 -21.70 1.76 18.37
N ASP A 453 -20.88 0.85 17.86
CA ASP A 453 -21.34 -0.30 17.08
C ASP A 453 -20.79 -1.60 17.64
N ALA A 454 -21.68 -2.59 17.79
CA ALA A 454 -21.31 -3.92 18.23
C ALA A 454 -22.21 -4.96 17.59
N ASP A 455 -21.64 -5.78 16.70
CA ASP A 455 -22.38 -6.84 16.01
C ASP A 455 -22.66 -8.07 16.88
N GLU A 456 -21.86 -8.31 17.92
CA GLU A 456 -21.93 -9.47 18.80
C GLU A 456 -22.13 -9.07 20.27
N LYS A 457 -22.72 -9.96 21.07
CA LYS A 457 -22.96 -9.72 22.51
C LYS A 457 -21.65 -9.56 23.27
N GLU A 458 -20.65 -10.31 22.87
CA GLU A 458 -19.34 -10.45 23.48
C GLU A 458 -18.57 -9.11 23.43
N HIS A 459 -18.78 -8.32 22.37
CA HIS A 459 -18.20 -6.98 22.19
C HIS A 459 -18.48 -6.03 23.36
N VAL A 460 -19.64 -6.18 24.02
CA VAL A 460 -20.08 -5.31 25.12
C VAL A 460 -20.10 -5.99 26.48
N ALA A 461 -19.78 -7.29 26.56
CA ALA A 461 -19.89 -8.08 27.79
C ALA A 461 -19.15 -7.44 28.96
N ALA A 462 -17.91 -7.00 28.74
CA ALA A 462 -17.10 -6.33 29.76
C ALA A 462 -17.72 -5.02 30.29
N VAL A 463 -18.40 -4.24 29.43
CA VAL A 463 -19.09 -3.02 29.86
C VAL A 463 -20.30 -3.33 30.74
N LEU A 464 -21.02 -4.41 30.41
CA LEU A 464 -22.21 -4.83 31.15
C LEU A 464 -21.86 -5.43 32.52
N GLU A 465 -20.78 -6.20 32.58
CA GLU A 465 -20.25 -6.81 33.80
C GLU A 465 -19.67 -5.78 34.78
N GLN A 466 -19.10 -4.69 34.26
CA GLN A 466 -18.55 -3.65 35.11
C GLN A 466 -19.67 -2.86 35.81
N GLY A 467 -19.55 -2.68 37.13
CA GLY A 467 -20.52 -1.94 37.94
C GLY A 467 -20.45 -0.41 37.79
N GLN A 468 -19.48 0.10 37.05
CA GLN A 468 -19.22 1.54 36.91
C GLN A 468 -20.09 2.14 35.78
N MET A 469 -20.75 3.25 36.09
CA MET A 469 -21.44 4.06 35.09
C MET A 469 -20.43 4.86 34.25
N ILE A 470 -20.67 4.96 32.95
CA ILE A 470 -19.84 5.70 31.99
C ILE A 470 -20.45 7.09 31.78
N CYS A 471 -19.71 8.15 32.10
CA CYS A 471 -20.10 9.50 31.74
C CYS A 471 -19.72 9.79 30.29
N VAL A 472 -20.68 10.16 29.45
CA VAL A 472 -20.44 10.45 28.02
C VAL A 472 -20.24 11.94 27.71
N GLY A 473 -20.32 12.81 28.73
CA GLY A 473 -20.17 14.26 28.57
C GLY A 473 -21.30 14.89 27.73
N LYS A 474 -21.02 16.04 27.10
CA LYS A 474 -21.97 16.73 26.21
C LYS A 474 -21.88 16.13 24.81
N VAL A 475 -22.97 15.54 24.32
CA VAL A 475 -23.01 14.90 23.00
C VAL A 475 -24.17 15.47 22.19
N LYS A 476 -23.87 16.05 21.03
CA LYS A 476 -24.90 16.59 20.12
C LYS A 476 -25.68 15.48 19.41
N ARG A 477 -24.98 14.44 18.92
CA ARG A 477 -25.59 13.25 18.32
C ARG A 477 -25.01 11.96 18.88
N MET A 478 -25.87 11.03 19.30
CA MET A 478 -25.46 9.72 19.79
C MET A 478 -26.19 8.62 19.04
N ASP A 479 -25.41 7.75 18.40
CA ASP A 479 -25.89 6.62 17.61
C ASP A 479 -25.39 5.32 18.24
N LEU A 480 -26.33 4.41 18.59
CA LEU A 480 -26.01 3.09 19.11
C LEU A 480 -26.57 2.01 18.19
N TRP A 481 -25.69 1.12 17.73
CA TRP A 481 -25.99 0.10 16.74
C TRP A 481 -25.75 -1.31 17.31
N GLY A 482 -26.67 -2.22 17.00
CA GLY A 482 -26.56 -3.62 17.40
C GLY A 482 -26.56 -3.82 18.92
N TYR A 483 -25.65 -4.66 19.40
CA TYR A 483 -25.47 -4.93 20.82
C TYR A 483 -24.95 -3.73 21.62
N ALA A 484 -24.47 -2.65 20.98
CA ALA A 484 -24.10 -1.42 21.68
C ALA A 484 -25.31 -0.75 22.36
N VAL A 485 -26.53 -1.06 21.91
CA VAL A 485 -27.73 -0.58 22.60
C VAL A 485 -27.87 -1.21 23.99
N CYS A 486 -27.31 -2.40 24.23
CA CYS A 486 -27.37 -3.05 25.54
C CYS A 486 -26.62 -2.30 26.64
N ILE A 487 -25.64 -1.44 26.29
CA ILE A 487 -24.88 -0.67 27.29
C ILE A 487 -25.58 0.63 27.70
N LEU A 488 -26.75 0.94 27.13
CA LEU A 488 -27.56 2.10 27.51
C LEU A 488 -27.75 2.28 29.02
N PRO A 489 -28.10 1.24 29.80
CA PRO A 489 -28.26 1.38 31.25
C PRO A 489 -26.96 1.76 31.98
N LYS A 490 -25.80 1.62 31.34
CA LYS A 490 -24.48 1.98 31.87
C LYS A 490 -24.05 3.39 31.47
N LEU A 491 -24.71 4.01 30.49
CA LEU A 491 -24.40 5.37 30.07
C LEU A 491 -25.11 6.37 30.98
N ARG A 492 -24.37 7.36 31.45
CA ARG A 492 -24.90 8.49 32.22
C ARG A 492 -24.61 9.78 31.46
N ASN A 493 -25.68 10.51 31.17
CA ASN A 493 -25.59 11.87 30.68
C ASN A 493 -25.91 12.87 31.81
N ASN A 494 -25.39 14.09 31.74
CA ASN A 494 -25.81 15.15 32.65
C ASN A 494 -27.22 15.62 32.25
N LYS A 495 -28.07 15.92 33.23
CA LYS A 495 -29.47 16.35 33.01
C LYS A 495 -29.56 17.65 32.19
N ASP A 496 -28.55 18.49 32.29
CA ASP A 496 -28.47 19.77 31.57
C ASP A 496 -27.93 19.61 30.14
N ASN A 497 -27.47 18.41 29.77
CA ASN A 497 -26.97 18.16 28.43
C ASN A 497 -28.13 17.89 27.46
N ILE A 498 -28.12 18.64 26.37
CA ILE A 498 -29.06 18.50 25.27
C ILE A 498 -28.43 17.62 24.19
N ILE A 499 -29.08 16.50 23.88
CA ILE A 499 -28.80 15.68 22.70
C ILE A 499 -29.75 16.12 21.59
N GLU A 500 -29.23 16.57 20.45
CA GLU A 500 -30.07 16.94 19.31
C GLU A 500 -30.59 15.72 18.57
N GLU A 501 -29.74 14.71 18.37
CA GLU A 501 -30.10 13.45 17.69
C GLU A 501 -29.70 12.24 18.54
N PHE A 502 -30.68 11.40 18.86
CA PHE A 502 -30.48 10.14 19.58
C PHE A 502 -31.06 9.00 18.77
N VAL A 503 -30.20 8.14 18.23
CA VAL A 503 -30.58 7.09 17.28
C VAL A 503 -30.22 5.72 17.84
N LEU A 504 -31.23 4.84 17.93
CA LEU A 504 -31.04 3.44 18.30
C LEU A 504 -31.40 2.55 17.12
N SER A 505 -30.44 1.75 16.67
CA SER A 505 -30.63 0.74 15.63
C SER A 505 -30.49 -0.64 16.26
N VAL A 506 -31.63 -1.32 16.46
CA VAL A 506 -31.71 -2.62 17.15
C VAL A 506 -32.29 -3.70 16.26
N ARG A 507 -31.83 -4.92 16.47
CA ARG A 507 -32.48 -6.16 16.04
C ARG A 507 -33.34 -6.71 17.18
N GLU A 508 -34.33 -7.54 16.85
CA GLU A 508 -35.32 -8.06 17.78
C GLU A 508 -34.70 -8.77 19.01
N GLU A 509 -33.63 -9.54 18.80
CA GLU A 509 -32.89 -10.24 19.86
C GLU A 509 -32.29 -9.30 20.91
N GLN A 510 -31.89 -8.09 20.51
CA GLN A 510 -31.25 -7.09 21.38
C GLN A 510 -32.29 -6.33 22.23
N ILE A 511 -33.51 -6.17 21.72
CA ILE A 511 -34.62 -5.51 22.42
C ILE A 511 -34.95 -6.24 23.72
N SER A 512 -34.93 -7.58 23.72
CA SER A 512 -35.28 -8.41 24.87
C SER A 512 -34.48 -8.07 26.15
N LYS A 513 -33.19 -7.76 26.02
CA LYS A 513 -32.33 -7.40 27.17
C LYS A 513 -32.69 -6.05 27.75
N ILE A 514 -32.95 -5.07 26.90
CA ILE A 514 -33.34 -3.72 27.32
C ILE A 514 -34.74 -3.76 27.95
N LEU A 515 -35.63 -4.62 27.45
CA LEU A 515 -36.96 -4.81 28.01
C LEU A 515 -36.96 -5.38 29.44
N GLY A 516 -35.88 -6.07 29.84
CA GLY A 516 -35.66 -6.53 31.21
C GLY A 516 -35.43 -5.39 32.22
N GLU A 517 -35.06 -4.20 31.75
CA GLU A 517 -34.97 -3.02 32.62
C GLU A 517 -36.36 -2.52 33.05
N GLY A 518 -36.45 -1.91 34.23
CA GLY A 518 -37.67 -1.24 34.65
C GLY A 518 -38.04 -0.07 33.72
N ASP A 519 -39.33 0.26 33.63
CA ASP A 519 -39.77 1.41 32.86
C ASP A 519 -39.15 2.71 33.43
N SER A 520 -38.70 3.60 32.56
CA SER A 520 -38.03 4.87 32.94
C SER A 520 -36.77 4.74 33.83
N ASN A 521 -36.08 3.59 33.80
CA ASN A 521 -34.86 3.39 34.57
C ASN A 521 -33.58 3.89 33.88
N ILE A 522 -33.61 4.09 32.56
CA ILE A 522 -32.42 4.49 31.78
C ILE A 522 -32.46 6.00 31.55
N GLU A 523 -31.55 6.76 32.16
CA GLU A 523 -31.52 8.22 32.08
C GLU A 523 -30.65 8.71 30.91
N ILE A 524 -31.29 9.32 29.91
CA ILE A 524 -30.61 9.86 28.71
C ILE A 524 -30.41 11.38 28.78
N GLY A 525 -31.21 12.08 29.59
CA GLY A 525 -31.20 13.54 29.73
C GLY A 525 -32.28 14.22 28.88
N ARG A 526 -31.92 15.34 28.23
CA ARG A 526 -32.83 16.11 27.36
C ARG A 526 -32.54 15.81 25.89
N THR A 527 -33.57 15.56 25.09
CA THR A 527 -33.41 15.29 23.65
C THR A 527 -34.43 16.05 22.81
N ARG A 528 -34.01 16.54 21.63
CA ARG A 528 -34.94 17.18 20.69
C ARG A 528 -35.95 16.17 20.14
N LEU A 529 -37.23 16.53 20.12
CA LEU A 529 -38.31 15.65 19.67
C LEU A 529 -38.07 15.11 18.25
N GLY A 530 -37.66 15.98 17.31
CA GLY A 530 -37.40 15.61 15.91
C GLY A 530 -36.16 14.73 15.70
N GLY A 531 -35.24 14.65 16.67
CA GLY A 531 -34.04 13.84 16.60
C GLY A 531 -34.09 12.56 17.44
N PHE A 532 -35.21 12.29 18.12
CA PHE A 532 -35.37 11.10 18.95
C PHE A 532 -35.88 9.91 18.12
N LYS A 533 -34.95 9.08 17.62
CA LYS A 533 -35.21 7.92 16.75
C LYS A 533 -34.98 6.62 17.52
N VAL A 534 -35.99 6.22 18.28
CA VAL A 534 -35.95 5.06 19.17
C VAL A 534 -37.14 4.13 18.89
N PRO A 535 -36.94 2.80 18.77
CA PRO A 535 -38.02 1.83 18.69
C PRO A 535 -39.02 1.96 19.83
N GLY A 536 -40.32 1.79 19.53
CA GLY A 536 -41.40 2.02 20.49
C GLY A 536 -41.31 1.16 21.76
N GLU A 537 -40.82 -0.07 21.62
CA GLU A 537 -40.64 -1.05 22.70
C GLU A 537 -39.61 -0.59 23.73
N VAL A 538 -38.53 0.05 23.25
CA VAL A 538 -37.43 0.57 24.08
C VAL A 538 -37.79 1.92 24.68
N ARG A 539 -38.61 2.72 24.00
CA ARG A 539 -38.98 4.08 24.42
C ARG A 539 -39.51 4.16 25.85
N ARG A 540 -40.33 3.20 26.29
CA ARG A 540 -40.88 3.16 27.66
C ARG A 540 -39.83 2.94 28.75
N LYS A 541 -38.67 2.39 28.39
CA LYS A 541 -37.55 2.13 29.32
C LYS A 541 -36.68 3.36 29.56
N LEU A 542 -36.76 4.35 28.65
CA LEU A 542 -35.96 5.55 28.70
C LEU A 542 -36.66 6.66 29.51
N ARG A 543 -35.93 7.25 30.45
CA ARG A 543 -36.26 8.53 31.08
C ARG A 543 -35.55 9.64 30.31
N CYS A 544 -36.32 10.33 29.46
CA CYS A 544 -35.84 11.40 28.60
C CYS A 544 -36.85 12.56 28.58
N THR A 545 -36.35 13.79 28.72
CA THR A 545 -37.17 14.99 28.53
C THR A 545 -37.11 15.39 27.06
N LEU A 546 -38.23 15.28 26.35
CA LEU A 546 -38.34 15.69 24.95
C LEU A 546 -38.79 17.15 24.86
N PHE A 547 -38.15 17.94 24.02
CA PHE A 547 -38.52 19.35 23.79
C PHE A 547 -38.53 19.68 22.29
N ASP A 548 -39.23 20.76 21.95
CA ASP A 548 -39.48 21.19 20.58
C ASP A 548 -39.12 22.68 20.44
N GLU A 549 -38.01 22.98 19.76
CA GLU A 549 -37.51 24.36 19.59
C GLU A 549 -38.48 25.24 18.77
N GLU A 550 -39.37 24.64 17.97
CA GLU A 550 -40.33 25.40 17.15
C GLU A 550 -41.40 26.13 17.99
N LYS A 551 -41.45 25.92 19.31
CA LYS A 551 -42.42 26.59 20.20
C LYS A 551 -41.82 27.61 21.17
N GLU A 552 -40.49 27.75 21.24
CA GLU A 552 -39.84 28.62 22.24
C GLU A 552 -39.68 30.09 21.82
N THR A 553 -40.20 30.52 20.66
CA THR A 553 -40.28 31.97 20.31
C THR A 553 -41.63 32.62 20.62
N THR A 554 -42.62 31.89 21.13
CA THR A 554 -43.88 32.49 21.59
C THR A 554 -44.48 31.71 22.75
N ALA A 555 -44.13 32.08 23.99
CA ALA A 555 -45.05 32.22 25.12
C ALA A 555 -44.28 32.32 26.43
N SER A 556 -44.36 33.51 27.04
CA SER A 556 -44.32 33.65 28.49
C SER A 556 -45.42 32.78 29.13
N ASP A 557 -45.05 32.14 30.24
CA ASP A 557 -45.90 31.53 31.27
C ASP A 557 -46.85 30.40 30.85
N GLY A 558 -46.46 29.17 31.21
CA GLY A 558 -47.37 28.02 31.26
C GLY A 558 -46.64 26.69 31.36
N GLU A 559 -46.53 26.14 32.58
CA GLU A 559 -46.13 24.74 32.82
C GLU A 559 -46.97 23.79 31.96
N PHE A 560 -46.30 22.94 31.18
CA PHE A 560 -46.91 21.74 30.61
C PHE A 560 -46.08 20.50 30.98
N VAL A 561 -46.39 19.92 32.13
CA VAL A 561 -46.12 18.53 32.44
C VAL A 561 -47.13 17.69 31.67
N LYS A 562 -46.68 16.91 30.68
CA LYS A 562 -47.47 15.80 30.13
C LYS A 562 -47.00 14.49 30.74
N THR A 563 -47.59 14.15 31.89
CA THR A 563 -47.77 12.78 32.35
C THR A 563 -48.81 12.11 31.43
N VAL A 564 -48.42 11.06 30.71
CA VAL A 564 -49.37 10.20 29.99
C VAL A 564 -49.74 9.06 30.91
N GLY A 565 -50.95 9.12 31.46
CA GLY A 565 -51.57 8.05 32.20
C GLY A 565 -53.08 8.05 31.96
N GLY A 566 -53.57 6.92 31.46
CA GLY A 566 -54.93 6.44 31.70
C GLY A 566 -56.01 6.86 30.70
N GLU A 567 -56.66 5.84 30.15
CA GLU A 567 -58.12 5.54 30.24
C GLU A 567 -58.63 4.97 28.91
N ALA A 568 -59.67 4.17 28.80
CA ALA A 568 -60.43 3.30 29.70
C ALA A 568 -61.38 2.54 28.76
N SER A 569 -61.50 1.21 28.86
CA SER A 569 -62.51 0.47 28.10
C SER A 569 -63.89 0.66 28.72
N GLY A 570 -64.78 1.35 28.01
CA GLY A 570 -66.20 1.46 28.32
C GLY A 570 -66.97 0.20 27.96
N MET A 571 -67.82 -0.24 28.90
CA MET A 571 -68.94 -1.16 28.65
C MET A 571 -70.04 -0.44 27.87
N GLY A 572 -70.72 -1.18 27.00
CA GLY A 572 -72.06 -0.87 26.54
C GLY A 572 -72.77 -2.19 26.19
N ASP A 573 -73.89 -2.43 26.89
CA ASP A 573 -75.17 -2.65 26.22
C ASP A 573 -76.01 -1.39 26.42
#